data_AF-A0A7V9ZFR9-F1
#
_entry.id   AF-A0A7V9ZFR9-F1
#
_cell.length_a   1.000
_cell.length_b   1.000
_cell.length_c   1.000
_cell.angle_alpha   90.00
_cell.angle_beta   90.00
_cell.angle_gamma   90.00
#
_symmetry.space_group_name_H-M   'P 1'
#
loop_
_entity.id
_entity.type
_entity.pdbx_description
1 polymer ?
#
loop_
_entity_poly.entity_id
_entity_poly.type
_entity_poly.pdbx_seq_one_letter_code
_entity_poly.pdbx_strand_id
1 'polypeptide(L)'
;MTLKEWLASREPAPPPALATQMEMALESIDEESGGDRFDHLLAAATQILRAIPGDRGGAVALLAADALITYAFESAVDQCDQLSERADEAIRRISALG
;
A
#
# COMPACT_ATOMS: atom_id res chain seq x y z
N MET A 1 -8.16 -14.17 -7.73
CA MET A 1 -6.81 -13.62 -7.75
C MET A 1 -6.58 -12.96 -6.41
N THR A 2 -5.56 -13.41 -5.68
CA THR A 2 -5.15 -12.84 -4.38
C THR A 2 -4.56 -11.44 -4.56
N LEU A 3 -4.37 -10.68 -3.47
CA LEU A 3 -3.73 -9.37 -3.56
C LEU A 3 -2.29 -9.48 -4.08
N LYS A 4 -1.54 -10.49 -3.61
CA LYS A 4 -0.16 -10.76 -4.06
C LYS A 4 -0.10 -11.10 -5.55
N GLU A 5 -1.01 -11.93 -6.05
CA GLU A 5 -1.10 -12.24 -7.49
C GLU A 5 -1.47 -11.01 -8.32
N TRP A 6 -2.36 -10.15 -7.82
CA TRP A 6 -2.74 -8.90 -8.50
C TRP A 6 -1.55 -7.94 -8.63
N LEU A 7 -0.75 -7.76 -7.57
CA LEU A 7 0.47 -6.95 -7.62
C LEU A 7 1.54 -7.55 -8.54
N ALA A 8 1.72 -8.87 -8.51
CA ALA A 8 2.68 -9.56 -9.38
C ALA A 8 2.33 -9.43 -10.88
N SER A 9 1.07 -9.13 -11.20
CA SER A 9 0.60 -8.89 -12.58
C SER A 9 0.84 -7.47 -13.09
N ARG A 10 1.34 -6.53 -12.26
CA ARG A 10 1.55 -5.13 -12.67
C ARG A 10 2.76 -5.02 -13.61
N GLU A 11 2.60 -4.20 -14.66
CA GLU A 11 3.66 -3.91 -15.62
C GLU A 11 3.94 -2.40 -15.71
N PRO A 12 5.22 -1.96 -15.72
CA PRO A 12 6.43 -2.80 -15.61
C PRO A 12 6.57 -3.41 -14.21
N ALA A 13 7.23 -4.58 -14.14
CA ALA A 13 7.50 -5.22 -12.86
C ALA A 13 8.35 -4.30 -11.96
N PRO A 14 8.05 -4.21 -10.65
CA PRO A 14 8.82 -3.39 -9.74
C PRO A 14 10.26 -3.90 -9.60
N PRO A 15 11.24 -3.01 -9.33
CA PRO A 15 12.61 -3.44 -9.02
C PRO A 15 12.63 -4.42 -7.82
N PRO A 16 13.53 -5.42 -7.79
CA PRO A 16 13.48 -6.49 -6.79
C PRO A 16 13.46 -6.00 -5.34
N ALA A 17 14.24 -4.98 -5.00
CA ALA A 17 14.28 -4.42 -3.65
C ALA A 17 12.93 -3.80 -3.23
N LEU A 18 12.22 -3.16 -4.17
CA LEU A 18 10.89 -2.60 -3.94
C LEU A 18 9.86 -3.72 -3.77
N ALA A 19 9.90 -4.72 -4.65
CA ALA A 19 9.03 -5.89 -4.59
C ALA A 19 9.14 -6.61 -3.24
N THR A 20 10.37 -6.88 -2.77
CA THR A 20 10.60 -7.51 -1.47
C THR A 20 10.01 -6.71 -0.32
N GLN A 21 10.16 -5.37 -0.30
CA GLN A 21 9.60 -4.53 0.76
C GLN A 21 8.06 -4.56 0.76
N MET A 22 7.44 -4.50 -0.43
CA MET A 22 5.99 -4.61 -0.56
C MET A 22 5.49 -5.99 -0.09
N GLU A 23 6.16 -7.08 -0.48
CA GLU A 23 5.79 -8.44 -0.06
C GLU A 23 5.88 -8.61 1.46
N MET A 24 6.97 -8.17 2.09
CA MET A 24 7.13 -8.23 3.55
C MET A 24 6.03 -7.47 4.29
N ALA A 25 5.61 -6.32 3.77
CA ALA A 25 4.53 -5.54 4.37
C ALA A 25 3.18 -6.27 4.26
N LEU A 26 2.93 -6.95 3.15
CA LEU A 26 1.70 -7.69 2.91
C LEU A 26 1.61 -9.00 3.70
N GLU A 27 2.73 -9.63 4.04
CA GLU A 27 2.76 -10.80 4.94
C GLU A 27 2.17 -10.51 6.33
N SER A 28 2.20 -9.24 6.75
CA SER A 28 1.64 -8.78 8.02
C SER A 28 0.16 -8.39 7.92
N ILE A 29 -0.44 -8.46 6.73
CA ILE A 29 -1.84 -8.15 6.49
C ILE A 29 -2.65 -9.43 6.45
N ASP A 30 -3.64 -9.52 7.33
CA ASP A 30 -4.59 -10.61 7.34
C ASP A 30 -5.67 -10.36 6.29
N GLU A 31 -5.55 -10.98 5.10
CA GLU A 31 -6.58 -10.90 4.05
C GLU A 31 -7.93 -11.50 4.49
N GLU A 32 -7.96 -12.37 5.51
CA GLU A 32 -9.20 -12.99 6.03
C GLU A 32 -9.96 -12.06 6.99
N SER A 33 -9.31 -11.01 7.50
CA SER A 33 -9.90 -10.05 8.45
C SER A 33 -11.00 -9.16 7.86
N GLY A 34 -11.32 -9.32 6.56
CA GLY A 34 -12.26 -8.49 5.82
C GLY A 34 -11.59 -7.22 5.26
N GLY A 35 -12.33 -6.50 4.42
CA GLY A 35 -11.81 -5.35 3.66
C GLY A 35 -11.54 -5.68 2.19
N ASP A 36 -11.50 -4.65 1.34
CA ASP A 36 -11.13 -4.81 -0.06
C ASP A 36 -9.63 -4.54 -0.28
N ARG A 37 -9.18 -4.68 -1.54
CA ARG A 37 -7.75 -4.49 -1.88
C ARG A 37 -7.22 -3.12 -1.47
N PHE A 38 -8.04 -2.07 -1.55
CA PHE A 38 -7.63 -0.73 -1.17
C PHE A 38 -7.33 -0.67 0.32
N ASP A 39 -8.20 -1.24 1.16
CA ASP A 39 -8.00 -1.27 2.61
C ASP A 39 -6.72 -2.02 2.99
N HIS A 40 -6.48 -3.18 2.39
CA HIS A 40 -5.29 -3.98 2.65
C HIS A 40 -4.00 -3.28 2.22
N LEU A 41 -3.99 -2.68 1.02
CA LEU A 41 -2.83 -1.95 0.49
C LEU A 41 -2.53 -0.69 1.32
N LEU A 42 -3.56 0.08 1.69
CA LEU A 42 -3.42 1.26 2.52
C LEU A 42 -2.96 0.91 3.95
N ALA A 43 -3.45 -0.20 4.50
CA ALA A 43 -3.00 -0.71 5.80
C ALA A 43 -1.51 -1.08 5.77
N ALA A 44 -1.06 -1.82 4.75
CA ALA A 44 0.35 -2.16 4.55
C ALA A 44 1.23 -0.91 4.44
N ALA A 45 0.82 0.07 3.62
CA ALA A 45 1.55 1.34 3.48
C ALA A 45 1.67 2.09 4.82
N THR A 46 0.58 2.16 5.58
CA THR A 46 0.53 2.84 6.88
C THR A 46 1.45 2.18 7.90
N GLN A 47 1.55 0.84 7.88
CA GLN A 47 2.49 0.10 8.75
C GLN A 47 3.95 0.43 8.42
N ILE A 48 4.30 0.49 7.13
CA ILE A 48 5.65 0.89 6.69
C ILE A 48 5.96 2.31 7.15
N LEU A 49 5.06 3.28 6.89
CA LEU A 49 5.27 4.68 7.26
C LEU A 49 5.41 4.89 8.76
N ARG A 50 4.76 4.06 9.59
CA ARG A 50 4.92 4.12 11.06
C ARG A 50 6.28 3.63 11.53
N ALA A 51 6.87 2.66 10.83
CA ALA A 51 8.11 2.00 11.24
C ALA A 51 9.37 2.56 10.53
N ILE A 52 9.19 3.43 9.54
CA ILE A 52 10.29 3.89 8.69
C ILE A 52 11.30 4.77 9.47
N PRO A 53 12.61 4.52 9.35
CA PRO A 53 13.61 5.40 9.93
C PRO A 53 13.67 6.74 9.17
N GLY A 54 13.83 7.84 9.90
CA GLY A 54 13.93 9.21 9.35
C GLY A 54 15.27 9.54 8.68
N ASP A 55 16.06 8.53 8.29
CA ASP A 55 17.34 8.68 7.61
C ASP A 55 17.31 8.07 6.20
N ARG A 56 18.47 8.05 5.53
CA ARG A 56 18.56 7.53 4.15
C ARG A 56 18.30 6.02 4.05
N GLY A 57 18.42 5.28 5.16
CA GLY A 57 18.12 3.84 5.21
C GLY A 57 16.64 3.54 5.00
N GLY A 58 15.75 4.51 5.27
CA GLY A 58 14.31 4.38 5.05
C GLY A 58 13.87 4.55 3.59
N ALA A 59 14.73 5.07 2.70
CA ALA A 59 14.30 5.52 1.37
C ALA A 59 13.55 4.45 0.54
N VAL A 60 13.99 3.20 0.57
CA VAL A 60 13.32 2.10 -0.16
C VAL A 60 11.97 1.77 0.48
N ALA A 61 11.88 1.77 1.82
CA ALA A 61 10.62 1.57 2.52
C ALA A 61 9.63 2.70 2.23
N LEU A 62 10.10 3.96 2.10
CA LEU A 62 9.25 5.08 1.71
C LEU A 62 8.66 4.86 0.32
N LEU A 63 9.48 4.43 -0.64
CA LEU A 63 9.02 4.11 -1.99
C LEU A 63 8.06 2.92 -2.00
N ALA A 64 8.24 1.94 -1.12
CA ALA A 64 7.30 0.83 -0.98
C ALA A 64 5.93 1.30 -0.47
N ALA A 65 5.91 2.18 0.54
CA ALA A 65 4.67 2.77 1.03
C ALA A 65 3.96 3.60 -0.06
N ASP A 66 4.71 4.43 -0.79
CA ASP A 66 4.19 5.24 -1.91
C ASP A 66 3.60 4.36 -3.03
N ALA A 67 4.29 3.29 -3.40
CA ALA A 67 3.80 2.34 -4.40
C ALA A 67 2.52 1.63 -3.92
N LEU A 68 2.47 1.19 -2.65
CA LEU A 68 1.27 0.55 -2.09
C LEU A 68 0.07 1.51 -2.06
N ILE A 69 0.27 2.79 -1.75
CA ILE A 69 -0.78 3.81 -1.83
C ILE A 69 -1.25 3.98 -3.27
N THR A 70 -0.32 4.08 -4.23
CA THR A 70 -0.63 4.17 -5.65
C THR A 70 -1.49 2.99 -6.11
N TYR A 71 -1.09 1.77 -5.73
CA TYR A 71 -1.83 0.56 -6.06
C TYR A 71 -3.17 0.44 -5.33
N ALA A 72 -3.30 1.00 -4.11
CA ALA A 72 -4.58 1.08 -3.44
C ALA A 72 -5.58 1.84 -4.31
N PHE A 73 -5.21 3.04 -4.77
CA PHE A 73 -6.04 3.84 -5.66
C PHE A 73 -6.29 3.17 -7.01
N GLU A 74 -5.28 2.54 -7.61
CA GLU A 74 -5.45 1.79 -8.86
C GLU A 74 -6.48 0.67 -8.69
N SER A 75 -6.47 -0.03 -7.55
CA SER A 75 -7.44 -1.10 -7.26
C SER A 75 -8.89 -0.58 -7.11
N ALA A 76 -9.05 0.72 -6.85
CA ALA A 76 -10.34 1.39 -6.68
C ALA A 76 -10.80 2.16 -7.94
N VAL A 77 -10.08 2.07 -9.06
CA VAL A 77 -10.34 2.87 -10.27
C VAL A 77 -11.74 2.66 -10.85
N ASP A 78 -12.30 1.46 -10.74
CA ASP A 78 -13.65 1.13 -11.21
C ASP A 78 -14.76 1.73 -10.31
N GLN A 79 -14.39 2.34 -9.19
CA GLN A 79 -15.29 2.93 -8.18
C GLN A 79 -15.08 4.45 -8.07
N CYS A 80 -15.06 5.15 -9.21
CA CYS A 80 -14.84 6.60 -9.29
C CYS A 80 -15.68 7.42 -8.28
N ASP A 81 -16.93 7.03 -8.06
CA ASP A 81 -17.84 7.74 -7.15
C ASP A 81 -17.37 7.71 -5.68
N GLN A 82 -16.55 6.73 -5.30
CA GLN A 82 -16.00 6.57 -3.95
C GLN A 82 -14.56 7.11 -3.84
N LEU A 83 -13.96 7.57 -4.94
CA LEU A 83 -12.55 7.94 -4.97
C LEU A 83 -12.22 9.10 -4.01
N SER A 84 -13.13 10.09 -3.91
CA SER A 84 -12.95 11.21 -2.98
C SER A 84 -12.99 10.76 -1.52
N GLU A 85 -13.94 9.92 -1.16
CA GLU A 85 -14.07 9.40 0.22
C GLU A 85 -12.87 8.54 0.61
N ARG A 86 -12.36 7.74 -0.33
CA ARG A 86 -11.15 6.95 -0.17
C ARG A 86 -9.89 7.80 -0.04
N ALA A 87 -9.80 8.90 -0.80
CA ALA A 87 -8.71 9.85 -0.67
C ALA A 87 -8.72 10.54 0.70
N ASP A 88 -9.89 10.97 1.17
CA ASP A 88 -10.04 11.56 2.49
C ASP A 88 -9.65 10.56 3.59
N GLU A 89 -10.02 9.29 3.45
CA GLU A 89 -9.63 8.24 4.38
C GLU A 89 -8.12 7.99 4.39
N ALA A 90 -7.48 7.91 3.21
CA ALA A 90 -6.04 7.77 3.12
C ALA A 90 -5.31 8.94 3.81
N ILE A 91 -5.74 10.18 3.55
CA ILE A 91 -5.18 11.39 4.17
C ILE A 91 -5.34 11.33 5.69
N ARG A 92 -6.53 10.95 6.19
CA ARG A 92 -6.78 10.81 7.63
C ARG A 92 -5.83 9.80 8.28
N ARG A 93 -5.71 8.59 7.71
CA ARG A 93 -4.85 7.53 8.26
C ARG A 93 -3.38 7.92 8.28
N ILE A 94 -2.89 8.53 7.19
CA ILE A 94 -1.49 8.94 7.07
C ILE A 94 -1.19 10.11 8.02
N SER A 95 -2.10 11.08 8.11
CA SER A 95 -1.92 12.25 8.99
C SER A 95 -1.93 11.88 10.48
N ALA A 96 -2.61 10.80 10.86
CA ALA A 96 -2.63 10.27 12.23
C ALA A 96 -1.32 9.59 12.65
N LEU A 97 -0.31 9.50 11.77
CA LEU A 97 1.02 8.97 12.10
C LEU A 97 1.96 10.01 12.71
N GLY A 98 1.63 11.30 12.62
CA GLY A 98 2.43 12.43 13.13
C GLY A 98 2.10 12.84 14.56
#